data_AF-A0A7C5D834-F1
#
_entry.id   AF-A0A7C5D834-F1
#
_cell.length_a   1.000
_cell.length_b   1.000
_cell.length_c   1.000
_cell.angle_alpha   90.00
_cell.angle_beta   90.00
_cell.angle_gamma   90.00
#
_symmetry.space_group_name_H-M   'P 1'
#
loop_
_entity.id
_entity.type
_entity.pdbx_description
1 polymer ?
#
loop_
_entity_poly.entity_id
_entity_poly.type
_entity_poly.pdbx_seq_one_letter_code
_entity_poly.pdbx_strand_id
1 'polypeptide(L)'
;MKTTFKKIAKMMHYSCPDESFAIEFWDGDRISFGNAPCVTLRLKNKECVKKIIGSGYMGFGESYMERALEIVGDVQKLFRMGFSINFDEIGLSFGKKLQFLIISLLNRDTLHHIPKNISRHYDLGNEFYSLYLDETMTYSCAYFNNEDDSLQQAQLNKYEHISRKLLLNPGESLLDIGCGWGGMLIYAAQKYGING
;
A
#
# COMPACT_ATOMS: atom_id res chain seq x y z
N MET A 1 23.48 -8.75 -13.22
CA MET A 1 22.60 -8.65 -12.02
C MET A 1 22.89 -7.39 -11.22
N LYS A 2 24.04 -7.26 -10.53
CA LYS A 2 24.41 -6.02 -9.82
C LYS A 2 24.39 -4.78 -10.70
N THR A 3 24.91 -4.86 -11.92
CA THR A 3 24.91 -3.72 -12.87
C THR A 3 23.50 -3.21 -13.16
N THR A 4 22.53 -4.11 -13.34
CA THR A 4 21.12 -3.74 -13.54
C THR A 4 20.54 -3.08 -12.29
N PHE A 5 20.81 -3.63 -11.11
CA PHE A 5 20.36 -3.07 -9.84
C PHE A 5 20.98 -1.69 -9.56
N LYS A 6 22.27 -1.51 -9.87
CA LYS A 6 22.97 -0.22 -9.79
C LYS A 6 22.40 0.80 -10.80
N LYS A 7 21.91 0.37 -11.97
CA LYS A 7 21.19 1.26 -12.91
C LYS A 7 19.85 1.71 -12.33
N ILE A 8 19.08 0.79 -11.75
CA ILE A 8 17.82 1.11 -11.07
C ILE A 8 18.06 2.11 -9.94
N ALA A 9 19.07 1.87 -9.10
CA ALA A 9 19.45 2.81 -8.04
C ALA A 9 19.82 4.19 -8.59
N LYS A 10 20.58 4.26 -9.69
CA LYS A 10 20.86 5.55 -10.35
C LYS A 10 19.58 6.24 -10.82
N MET A 11 18.65 5.51 -11.44
CA MET A 11 17.36 6.08 -11.87
C MET A 11 16.56 6.64 -10.69
N MET A 12 16.51 5.91 -9.56
CA MET A 12 15.86 6.40 -8.33
C MET A 12 16.49 7.72 -7.86
N HIS A 13 17.82 7.80 -7.84
CA HIS A 13 18.53 9.02 -7.45
C HIS A 13 18.29 10.17 -8.45
N TYR A 14 18.26 9.90 -9.75
CA TYR A 14 17.97 10.95 -10.75
C TYR A 14 16.53 11.48 -10.64
N SER A 15 15.56 10.62 -10.28
CA SER A 15 14.15 11.02 -10.12
C SER A 15 13.89 11.70 -8.78
N CYS A 16 14.64 11.34 -7.74
CA CYS A 16 14.54 11.90 -6.38
C CYS A 16 15.93 12.34 -5.88
N PRO A 17 16.50 13.45 -6.40
CA PRO A 17 17.87 13.86 -6.09
C PRO A 17 18.08 14.27 -4.63
N ASP A 18 17.02 14.73 -3.96
CA ASP A 18 17.04 15.18 -2.57
C ASP A 18 17.00 14.02 -1.56
N GLU A 19 16.71 12.80 -2.01
CA GLU A 19 16.63 11.63 -1.14
C GLU A 19 17.98 10.91 -1.03
N SER A 20 18.39 10.61 0.21
CA SER A 20 19.62 9.87 0.50
C SER A 20 19.34 8.40 0.79
N PHE A 21 20.01 7.48 0.11
CA PHE A 21 19.81 6.05 0.34
C PHE A 21 21.05 5.23 0.02
N ALA A 22 21.10 4.02 0.56
CA ALA A 22 22.19 3.07 0.29
C ALA A 22 21.66 1.68 -0.06
N ILE A 23 22.48 0.93 -0.80
CA ILE A 23 22.25 -0.49 -1.09
C ILE A 23 23.51 -1.25 -0.75
N GLU A 24 23.37 -2.26 0.11
CA GLU A 24 24.41 -3.19 0.54
C GLU A 24 24.14 -4.56 -0.11
N PHE A 25 25.11 -5.07 -0.86
CA PHE A 25 25.02 -6.39 -1.50
C PHE A 25 25.63 -7.48 -0.61
N TRP A 26 25.27 -8.73 -0.88
CA TRP A 26 25.65 -9.93 -0.12
C TRP A 26 27.17 -10.17 0.04
N ASP A 27 27.99 -9.52 -0.78
CA ASP A 27 29.45 -9.63 -0.78
C ASP A 27 30.14 -8.40 -0.19
N GLY A 28 29.39 -7.52 0.48
CA GLY A 28 29.90 -6.30 1.11
C GLY A 28 30.05 -5.10 0.17
N ASP A 29 29.84 -5.27 -1.13
CA ASP A 29 29.77 -4.13 -2.08
C ASP A 29 28.62 -3.20 -1.65
N ARG A 30 28.90 -1.90 -1.60
CA ARG A 30 27.94 -0.89 -1.16
C ARG A 30 27.92 0.26 -2.14
N ILE A 31 26.72 0.74 -2.44
CA ILE A 31 26.51 2.00 -3.16
C ILE A 31 25.68 2.93 -2.26
N SER A 32 25.98 4.22 -2.31
CA SER A 32 25.30 5.24 -1.53
C SER A 32 25.06 6.46 -2.41
N PHE A 33 23.90 7.07 -2.25
CA PHE A 33 23.51 8.33 -2.89
C PHE A 33 23.12 9.34 -1.81
N GLY A 34 23.57 10.59 -1.96
CA GLY A 34 23.45 11.62 -0.94
C GLY A 34 24.33 11.36 0.30
N ASN A 35 24.22 12.27 1.27
CA ASN A 35 24.87 12.17 2.57
C ASN A 35 23.88 11.58 3.60
N ALA A 36 24.37 10.76 4.54
CA ALA A 36 23.57 10.14 5.60
C ALA A 36 22.26 9.48 5.10
N PRO A 37 22.34 8.24 4.56
CA PRO A 37 21.19 7.54 3.99
C PRO A 37 19.98 7.47 4.94
N CYS A 38 18.83 7.98 4.52
CA CYS A 38 17.57 7.87 5.27
C CYS A 38 17.00 6.44 5.22
N VAL A 39 17.40 5.66 4.22
CA VAL A 39 17.04 4.24 4.06
C VAL A 39 18.20 3.45 3.46
N THR A 40 18.41 2.22 3.93
CA THR A 40 19.39 1.27 3.42
C THR A 40 18.73 -0.06 3.08
N LEU A 41 18.96 -0.56 1.87
CA LEU A 41 18.50 -1.87 1.42
C LEU A 41 19.66 -2.87 1.52
N ARG A 42 19.49 -3.91 2.31
CA ARG A 42 20.47 -5.00 2.47
C ARG A 42 20.01 -6.24 1.72
N LEU A 43 20.71 -6.57 0.65
CA LEU A 43 20.42 -7.70 -0.24
C LEU A 43 21.29 -8.88 0.17
N LYS A 44 20.74 -9.84 0.92
CA LYS A 44 21.54 -10.89 1.59
C LYS A 44 22.05 -11.99 0.67
N ASN A 45 21.48 -12.14 -0.53
CA ASN A 45 21.93 -13.14 -1.51
C ASN A 45 21.59 -12.75 -2.96
N LYS A 46 22.17 -13.50 -3.91
CA LYS A 46 21.99 -13.29 -5.36
C LYS A 46 20.55 -13.55 -5.82
N GLU A 47 19.87 -14.51 -5.20
CA GLU A 47 18.51 -14.91 -5.57
C GLU A 47 17.50 -13.80 -5.29
N CYS A 48 17.67 -13.06 -4.18
CA CYS A 48 16.90 -11.86 -3.87
C CYS A 48 16.94 -10.84 -5.02
N VAL A 49 18.13 -10.51 -5.53
CA VAL A 49 18.26 -9.56 -6.65
C VAL A 49 17.63 -10.10 -7.93
N LYS A 50 17.73 -11.40 -8.21
CA LYS A 50 17.06 -12.02 -9.36
C LYS A 50 15.54 -11.94 -9.23
N LYS A 51 14.98 -12.26 -8.06
CA LYS A 51 13.54 -12.16 -7.78
C LYS A 51 13.04 -10.73 -7.95
N ILE A 52 13.73 -9.75 -7.36
CA ILE A 52 13.37 -8.33 -7.42
C ILE A 52 13.38 -7.81 -8.87
N ILE A 53 14.43 -8.07 -9.64
CA ILE A 53 14.50 -7.64 -11.05
C ILE A 53 13.48 -8.40 -11.92
N GLY A 54 13.27 -9.68 -11.62
CA GLY A 54 12.40 -10.54 -12.44
C GLY A 54 10.91 -10.30 -12.23
N SER A 55 10.50 -9.96 -11.01
CA SER A 55 9.09 -9.94 -10.59
C SER A 55 8.67 -8.60 -9.96
N GLY A 56 9.48 -7.55 -10.09
CA GLY A 56 9.15 -6.20 -9.61
C GLY A 56 8.79 -6.16 -8.12
N TYR A 57 7.71 -5.44 -7.79
CA TYR A 57 7.23 -5.32 -6.40
C TYR A 57 6.87 -6.65 -5.75
N MET A 58 6.41 -7.65 -6.53
CA MET A 58 6.10 -8.97 -5.96
C MET A 58 7.39 -9.65 -5.46
N GLY A 59 8.44 -9.67 -6.29
CA GLY A 59 9.74 -10.23 -5.90
C GLY A 59 10.40 -9.45 -4.76
N PHE A 60 10.16 -8.14 -4.68
CA PHE A 60 10.57 -7.30 -3.55
C PHE A 60 9.85 -7.68 -2.26
N GLY A 61 8.53 -7.79 -2.28
CA GLY A 61 7.73 -8.19 -1.12
C GLY A 61 8.09 -9.58 -0.61
N GLU A 62 8.15 -10.57 -1.49
CA GLU A 62 8.57 -11.93 -1.15
C GLU A 62 9.98 -11.95 -0.54
N SER A 63 10.93 -11.24 -1.13
CA SER A 63 12.31 -11.18 -0.61
C SER A 63 12.37 -10.56 0.78
N TYR A 64 11.53 -9.56 1.06
CA TYR A 64 11.43 -8.95 2.39
C TYR A 64 10.83 -9.92 3.41
N MET A 65 9.72 -10.58 3.06
CA MET A 65 9.05 -11.58 3.91
C MET A 65 9.96 -12.78 4.23
N GLU A 66 10.76 -13.22 3.26
CA GLU A 66 11.76 -14.30 3.40
C GLU A 66 13.03 -13.86 4.17
N ARG A 67 13.10 -12.59 4.61
CA ARG A 67 14.29 -11.97 5.22
C ARG A 67 15.54 -11.97 4.34
N ALA A 68 15.39 -12.22 3.04
CA ALA A 68 16.47 -12.17 2.04
C ALA A 68 16.79 -10.72 1.63
N LEU A 69 15.81 -9.82 1.76
CA LEU A 69 15.93 -8.37 1.72
C LEU A 69 15.64 -7.83 3.13
N GLU A 70 16.47 -6.91 3.60
CA GLU A 70 16.24 -6.16 4.83
C GLU A 70 16.26 -4.66 4.50
N ILE A 71 15.33 -3.92 5.10
CA ILE A 71 15.18 -2.47 4.92
C ILE A 71 15.46 -1.82 6.27
N VAL A 72 16.42 -0.91 6.32
CA VAL A 72 16.80 -0.18 7.53
C VAL A 72 16.55 1.31 7.29
N GLY A 73 15.63 1.91 8.04
CA GLY A 73 15.26 3.33 7.91
C GLY A 73 13.87 3.54 7.30
N ASP A 74 13.70 4.64 6.56
CA ASP A 74 12.40 5.10 6.08
C ASP A 74 11.90 4.30 4.85
N VAL A 75 10.98 3.37 5.12
CA VAL A 75 10.35 2.55 4.08
C VAL A 75 9.45 3.35 3.14
N GLN A 76 8.81 4.43 3.61
CA GLN A 76 7.93 5.23 2.76
C GLN A 76 8.72 5.99 1.70
N LYS A 77 9.88 6.56 2.08
CA LYS A 77 10.81 7.18 1.13
C LYS A 77 11.29 6.20 0.08
N LEU A 78 11.60 4.96 0.49
CA LEU A 78 11.96 3.90 -0.46
C LEU A 78 10.86 3.64 -1.49
N PHE A 79 9.62 3.47 -1.04
CA PHE A 79 8.49 3.27 -1.96
C PHE A 79 8.27 4.48 -2.88
N ARG A 80 8.34 5.71 -2.36
CA ARG A 80 8.26 6.93 -3.19
C ARG A 80 9.30 6.94 -4.31
N MET A 81 10.56 6.62 -3.98
CA MET A 81 11.63 6.52 -4.98
C MET A 81 11.36 5.40 -6.00
N GLY A 82 10.88 4.23 -5.56
CA GLY A 82 10.53 3.12 -6.45
C GLY A 82 9.39 3.46 -7.42
N PHE A 83 8.33 4.11 -6.92
CA PHE A 83 7.19 4.54 -7.75
C PHE A 83 7.58 5.63 -8.75
N SER A 84 8.49 6.53 -8.39
CA SER A 84 8.95 7.62 -9.26
C SER A 84 9.61 7.14 -10.57
N ILE A 85 10.02 5.87 -10.64
CA ILE A 85 10.66 5.26 -11.81
C ILE A 85 9.86 4.10 -12.40
N ASN A 86 8.63 3.85 -11.93
CA ASN A 86 7.83 2.65 -12.25
C ASN A 86 8.67 1.37 -12.16
N PHE A 87 9.31 1.17 -11.00
CA PHE A 87 10.31 0.13 -10.79
C PHE A 87 9.87 -1.28 -11.25
N ASP A 88 8.60 -1.62 -11.11
CA ASP A 88 8.01 -2.89 -11.51
C ASP A 88 7.97 -3.12 -13.03
N GLU A 89 8.01 -2.05 -13.83
CA GLU A 89 8.09 -2.17 -15.29
C GLU A 89 9.51 -2.47 -15.79
N ILE A 90 10.53 -2.19 -14.96
CA ILE A 90 11.93 -2.30 -15.33
C ILE A 90 12.36 -3.77 -15.36
N GLY A 91 12.58 -4.31 -16.55
CA GLY A 91 13.05 -5.69 -16.75
C GLY A 91 11.95 -6.72 -17.00
N LEU A 92 10.68 -6.29 -17.13
CA LEU A 92 9.62 -7.15 -17.62
C LEU A 92 9.86 -7.52 -19.09
N SER A 93 10.17 -8.79 -19.35
CA SER A 93 10.21 -9.32 -20.71
C SER A 93 8.80 -9.31 -21.32
N PHE A 94 8.73 -9.21 -22.65
CA PHE A 94 7.46 -9.26 -23.39
C PHE A 94 6.63 -10.50 -23.04
N GLY A 95 7.29 -11.65 -22.83
CA GLY A 95 6.65 -12.89 -22.40
C GLY A 95 5.96 -12.79 -21.03
N LYS A 96 6.57 -12.11 -20.05
CA LYS A 96 5.92 -11.88 -18.74
C LYS A 96 4.75 -10.91 -18.84
N LYS A 97 4.86 -9.86 -19.66
CA LYS A 97 3.72 -8.95 -19.93
C LYS A 97 2.54 -9.70 -20.53
N LEU A 98 2.80 -10.60 -21.49
CA LEU A 98 1.77 -11.47 -22.07
C LEU A 98 1.20 -12.45 -21.05
N GLN A 99 2.03 -13.04 -20.19
CA GLN A 99 1.58 -13.91 -19.11
C GLN A 99 0.66 -13.17 -18.13
N PHE A 100 1.01 -11.94 -17.72
CA PHE A 100 0.16 -11.12 -16.86
C PHE A 100 -1.17 -10.77 -17.55
N LEU A 101 -1.14 -10.46 -18.85
CA LEU A 101 -2.37 -10.26 -19.62
C LEU A 101 -3.26 -11.51 -19.61
N ILE A 102 -2.68 -12.69 -19.85
CA ILE A 102 -3.41 -13.96 -19.81
C ILE A 102 -4.00 -14.22 -18.42
N ILE A 103 -3.20 -14.04 -17.35
CA ILE A 103 -3.67 -14.18 -15.97
C ILE A 103 -4.80 -13.19 -15.67
N SER A 104 -4.67 -11.93 -16.09
CA SER A 104 -5.71 -10.91 -15.93
C SER A 104 -7.01 -11.28 -16.66
N LEU A 105 -6.92 -11.91 -17.83
CA LEU A 105 -8.08 -12.40 -18.57
C LEU A 105 -8.74 -13.62 -17.88
N LEU A 106 -7.94 -14.53 -17.34
CA LEU A 106 -8.41 -15.74 -16.65
C LEU A 106 -8.99 -15.44 -15.26
N ASN A 107 -8.42 -14.47 -14.55
CA ASN A 107 -8.85 -14.04 -13.22
C ASN A 107 -9.87 -12.90 -13.28
N ARG A 108 -10.66 -12.78 -14.34
CA ARG A 108 -11.79 -11.85 -14.33
C ARG A 108 -12.77 -12.28 -13.25
N ASP A 109 -12.93 -11.41 -12.25
CA ASP A 109 -13.84 -11.65 -11.14
C ASP A 109 -15.25 -11.88 -11.67
N THR A 110 -15.75 -13.10 -11.47
CA THR A 110 -17.16 -13.44 -11.67
C THR A 110 -17.87 -13.28 -10.32
N LEU A 111 -19.17 -12.96 -10.33
CA LEU A 111 -19.98 -12.81 -9.12
C LEU A 111 -19.86 -14.00 -8.13
N HIS A 112 -19.49 -15.18 -8.64
CA HIS A 112 -19.28 -16.39 -7.86
C HIS A 112 -17.95 -16.44 -7.06
N HIS A 113 -16.90 -15.72 -7.47
CA HIS A 113 -15.57 -15.76 -6.84
C HIS A 113 -15.37 -14.68 -5.77
N ILE A 114 -16.23 -13.65 -5.76
CA ILE A 114 -16.15 -12.49 -4.86
C ILE A 114 -16.13 -12.88 -3.38
N PRO A 115 -17.00 -13.80 -2.87
CA PRO A 115 -17.02 -14.12 -1.44
C PRO A 115 -15.70 -14.74 -0.95
N LYS A 116 -15.07 -15.59 -1.77
CA LYS A 116 -13.81 -16.29 -1.43
C LYS A 116 -12.59 -15.36 -1.44
N ASN A 117 -12.66 -14.25 -2.18
CA ASN A 117 -11.62 -13.23 -2.17
C ASN A 117 -11.78 -12.27 -0.99
N ILE A 118 -13.02 -11.95 -0.59
CA ILE A 118 -13.31 -11.08 0.56
C ILE A 118 -12.89 -11.75 1.88
N SER A 119 -13.25 -13.01 2.12
CA SER A 119 -12.99 -13.65 3.43
C SER A 119 -11.50 -13.64 3.79
N ARG A 120 -10.63 -14.00 2.85
CA ARG A 120 -9.17 -14.07 3.08
C ARG A 120 -8.53 -12.73 3.46
N HIS A 121 -9.16 -11.59 3.18
CA HIS A 121 -8.62 -10.26 3.50
C HIS A 121 -9.08 -9.73 4.87
N TYR A 122 -10.07 -10.36 5.51
CA TYR A 122 -10.63 -9.92 6.80
C TYR A 122 -10.59 -11.00 7.90
N ASP A 123 -10.06 -12.20 7.61
CA ASP A 123 -9.99 -13.33 8.56
C ASP A 123 -9.00 -13.15 9.73
N LEU A 124 -8.32 -12.01 9.86
CA LEU A 124 -7.40 -11.74 10.99
C LEU A 124 -8.12 -11.43 12.31
N GLY A 125 -9.43 -11.15 12.26
CA GLY A 125 -10.27 -10.92 13.44
C GLY A 125 -10.24 -9.48 13.97
N ASN A 126 -11.26 -9.11 14.75
CA ASN A 126 -11.43 -7.74 15.27
C ASN A 126 -10.29 -7.34 16.21
N GLU A 127 -9.73 -8.29 16.96
CA GLU A 127 -8.64 -8.08 17.90
C GLU A 127 -7.37 -7.60 17.20
N PHE A 128 -7.12 -8.06 15.97
CA PHE A 128 -5.96 -7.61 15.20
C PHE A 128 -6.14 -6.16 14.73
N TYR A 129 -7.31 -5.86 14.17
CA TYR A 129 -7.60 -4.52 13.61
C TYR A 129 -7.71 -3.44 14.69
N SER A 130 -8.26 -3.77 15.86
CA SER A 130 -8.40 -2.81 16.96
C SER A 130 -7.06 -2.34 17.56
N LEU A 131 -5.94 -3.02 17.24
CA LEU A 131 -4.60 -2.59 17.66
C LEU A 131 -4.14 -1.30 16.97
N TYR A 132 -4.69 -0.97 15.80
CA TYR A 132 -4.19 0.15 14.99
C TYR A 132 -5.26 0.99 14.30
N LEU A 133 -6.51 0.53 14.23
CA LEU A 133 -7.63 1.35 13.80
C LEU A 133 -8.13 2.24 14.94
N ASP A 134 -8.91 3.26 14.59
CA ASP A 134 -9.64 4.04 15.57
C ASP A 134 -10.86 3.26 16.13
N GLU A 135 -11.53 3.82 17.14
CA GLU A 135 -12.66 3.17 17.82
C GLU A 135 -13.84 2.85 16.90
N THR A 136 -13.98 3.55 15.77
CA THR A 136 -15.04 3.26 14.79
C THR A 136 -14.71 2.05 13.89
N MET A 137 -13.54 1.42 14.09
CA MET A 137 -13.04 0.28 13.31
C MET A 137 -12.96 0.59 11.81
N THR A 138 -12.64 1.83 11.47
CA THR A 138 -12.74 2.29 10.08
C THR A 138 -11.50 1.95 9.29
N TYR A 139 -11.58 0.89 8.48
CA TYR A 139 -10.49 0.53 7.58
C TYR A 139 -10.63 1.17 6.19
N SER A 140 -10.63 2.50 6.16
CA SER A 140 -10.66 3.31 4.93
C SER A 140 -9.96 4.65 5.16
N CYS A 141 -9.70 5.39 4.07
CA CYS A 141 -9.04 6.70 4.14
C CYS A 141 -9.83 7.68 5.01
N ALA A 142 -9.14 8.36 5.93
CA ALA A 142 -9.71 9.41 6.78
C ALA A 142 -9.67 10.80 6.10
N TYR A 143 -10.30 11.81 6.71
CA TYR A 143 -10.28 13.19 6.23
C TYR A 143 -9.78 14.14 7.33
N PHE A 144 -8.53 14.56 7.23
CA PHE A 144 -7.91 15.50 8.17
C PHE A 144 -8.26 16.93 7.77
N ASN A 145 -8.99 17.65 8.63
CA ASN A 145 -9.24 19.08 8.44
C ASN A 145 -8.04 19.91 8.92
N ASN A 146 -7.37 19.43 9.97
CA ASN A 146 -6.17 20.02 10.55
C ASN A 146 -5.07 18.96 10.67
N GLU A 147 -3.81 19.40 10.72
CA GLU A 147 -2.66 18.49 10.85
C GLU A 147 -2.60 17.76 12.19
N ASP A 148 -3.25 18.31 13.22
CA ASP A 148 -3.29 17.78 14.59
C ASP A 148 -4.56 16.96 14.90
N ASP A 149 -5.45 16.76 13.93
CA ASP A 149 -6.62 15.90 14.11
C ASP A 149 -6.17 14.47 14.46
N SER A 150 -6.76 13.90 15.51
CA SER A 150 -6.57 12.47 15.80
C SER A 150 -7.14 11.62 14.67
N LEU A 151 -6.67 10.37 14.53
CA LEU A 151 -7.22 9.44 13.52
C LEU A 151 -8.74 9.26 13.67
N GLN A 152 -9.22 9.14 14.90
CA GLN A 152 -10.66 9.05 15.19
C GLN A 152 -11.40 10.30 14.70
N GLN A 153 -10.88 11.49 15.02
CA GLN A 153 -11.50 12.74 14.56
C GLN A 153 -11.49 12.84 13.04
N ALA A 154 -10.40 12.45 12.38
CA ALA A 154 -10.30 12.45 10.93
C ALA A 154 -11.29 11.45 10.27
N GLN A 155 -11.61 10.33 10.92
CA GLN A 155 -12.66 9.43 10.43
C GLN A 155 -14.07 10.01 10.61
N LEU A 156 -14.35 10.69 11.73
CA LEU A 156 -15.60 11.42 11.92
C LEU A 156 -15.77 12.58 10.93
N ASN A 157 -14.69 13.32 10.66
CA ASN A 157 -14.64 14.36 9.64
C ASN A 157 -14.96 13.80 8.25
N LYS A 158 -14.46 12.60 7.92
CA LYS A 158 -14.79 11.91 6.67
C LYS A 158 -16.28 11.60 6.60
N TYR A 159 -16.88 11.07 7.67
CA TYR A 159 -18.31 10.78 7.72
C TYR A 159 -19.15 12.04 7.54
N GLU A 160 -18.80 13.12 8.24
CA GLU A 160 -19.41 14.43 8.04
C GLU A 160 -19.30 14.90 6.58
N HIS A 161 -18.10 14.79 5.99
CA HIS A 161 -17.85 15.23 4.62
C HIS A 161 -18.72 14.47 3.61
N ILE A 162 -18.88 13.16 3.79
CA ILE A 162 -19.76 12.33 2.95
C ILE A 162 -21.23 12.73 3.17
N SER A 163 -21.69 12.79 4.42
CA SER A 163 -23.08 13.15 4.75
C SER A 163 -23.47 14.52 4.20
N ARG A 164 -22.59 15.52 4.29
CA ARG A 164 -22.81 16.84 3.72
C ARG A 164 -22.88 16.84 2.20
N LYS A 165 -22.08 16.01 1.51
CA LYS A 165 -22.14 15.86 0.05
C LYS A 165 -23.44 15.20 -0.41
N LEU A 166 -23.97 14.29 0.40
CA LEU A 166 -25.26 13.63 0.14
C LEU A 166 -26.47 14.52 0.51
N LEU A 167 -26.23 15.64 1.21
CA LEU A 167 -27.28 16.56 1.66
C LEU A 167 -28.36 15.86 2.49
N LEU A 168 -27.96 14.93 3.36
CA LEU A 168 -28.87 14.09 4.13
C LEU A 168 -29.85 14.91 4.97
N ASN A 169 -31.12 14.50 4.98
CA ASN A 169 -32.18 15.08 5.79
C ASN A 169 -32.79 14.04 6.75
N PRO A 170 -33.33 14.47 7.90
CA PRO A 170 -34.02 13.57 8.82
C PRO A 170 -35.16 12.80 8.16
N GLY A 171 -35.24 11.50 8.45
CA GLY A 171 -36.27 10.58 7.96
C GLY A 171 -35.97 9.90 6.62
N GLU A 172 -34.90 10.30 5.91
CA GLU A 172 -34.48 9.65 4.66
C GLU A 172 -33.90 8.25 4.91
N SER A 173 -33.87 7.41 3.87
CA SER A 173 -33.18 6.12 3.90
C SER A 173 -31.80 6.20 3.23
N LEU A 174 -30.76 5.62 3.85
CA LEU A 174 -29.40 5.59 3.32
C LEU A 174 -28.93 4.14 3.14
N LEU A 175 -28.57 3.77 1.91
CA LEU A 175 -27.94 2.48 1.60
C LEU A 175 -26.41 2.63 1.57
N ASP A 176 -25.70 1.91 2.44
CA ASP A 176 -24.23 1.83 2.46
C ASP A 176 -23.76 0.45 1.96
N ILE A 177 -23.28 0.41 0.71
CA ILE A 177 -22.84 -0.83 0.06
C ILE A 177 -21.41 -1.15 0.50
N GLY A 178 -21.27 -2.17 1.34
CA GLY A 178 -19.99 -2.53 1.96
C GLY A 178 -19.72 -1.71 3.22
N CYS A 179 -20.72 -1.62 4.10
CA CYS A 179 -20.71 -0.77 5.29
C CYS A 179 -19.64 -1.08 6.35
N GLY A 180 -18.86 -2.16 6.18
CA GLY A 180 -17.83 -2.58 7.13
C GLY A 180 -18.41 -2.82 8.53
N TRP A 181 -17.85 -2.16 9.55
CA TRP A 181 -18.37 -2.18 10.93
C TRP A 181 -19.53 -1.18 11.15
N GLY A 182 -20.06 -0.57 10.09
CA GLY A 182 -21.23 0.31 10.15
C GLY A 182 -20.95 1.74 10.57
N GLY A 183 -19.68 2.16 10.72
CA GLY A 183 -19.30 3.47 11.25
C GLY A 183 -19.99 4.64 10.55
N MET A 184 -20.09 4.62 9.21
CA MET A 184 -20.78 5.65 8.43
C MET A 184 -22.29 5.67 8.71
N LEU A 185 -22.96 4.50 8.66
CA LEU A 185 -24.39 4.40 8.91
C LEU A 185 -24.76 4.81 10.33
N ILE A 186 -23.99 4.37 11.34
CA ILE A 186 -24.20 4.74 12.74
C ILE A 186 -24.06 6.25 12.90
N TYR A 187 -23.00 6.84 12.33
CA TYR A 187 -22.79 8.30 12.36
C TYR A 187 -23.94 9.06 11.70
N ALA A 188 -24.34 8.66 10.50
CA ALA A 188 -25.42 9.33 9.76
C ALA A 188 -26.76 9.20 10.47
N ALA A 189 -27.11 8.01 10.97
CA ALA A 189 -28.34 7.79 11.73
C ALA A 189 -28.40 8.67 12.99
N GLN A 190 -27.31 8.73 13.75
CA GLN A 190 -27.24 9.52 14.98
C GLN A 190 -27.26 11.03 14.73
N LYS A 191 -26.54 11.51 13.71
CA LYS A 191 -26.34 12.95 13.49
C LYS A 191 -27.35 13.59 12.55
N TYR A 192 -27.84 12.84 11.55
CA TYR A 192 -28.78 13.33 10.53
C TYR A 192 -30.17 12.71 10.65
N GLY A 193 -30.38 11.71 11.52
CA GLY A 193 -31.70 11.09 11.70
C GLY A 193 -32.18 10.28 10.51
N ILE A 194 -31.26 9.69 9.74
CA ILE A 194 -31.58 8.79 8.63
C ILE A 194 -31.91 7.37 9.13
N ASN A 195 -32.53 6.57 8.26
CA ASN A 195 -32.76 5.14 8.42
C ASN A 195 -31.78 4.36 7.54
N GLY A 196 -30.97 3.47 8.13
CA GLY A 196 -30.03 2.60 7.41
C GLY A 196 -30.64 1.29 6.95
#